data_AF-A0A821M0H0-F1
#
_entry.id   AF-A0A821M0H0-F1
#
_cell.length_a   1.000
_cell.length_b   1.000
_cell.length_c   1.000
_cell.angle_alpha   90.00
_cell.angle_beta   90.00
_cell.angle_gamma   90.00
#
_symmetry.space_group_name_H-M   'P 1'
#
loop_
_entity.id
_entity.type
_entity.pdbx_description
1 polymer ?
#
loop_
_entity_poly.entity_id
_entity_poly.type
_entity_poly.pdbx_seq_one_letter_code
_entity_poly.pdbx_strand_id
1 'polypeptide(L)'
;SRSIGLRADMDALELTEQNDVSYVSTTPGVMHACGHDGHTTMLLGAAKYLAENRDSFCGTVHFIFQPAEEKDDGAITMIEDKLFDRFPMDAIYGQHNRPNLGIGQFAIRSGPMMAAADTWIVIFRGSGGHGASPHFATDVTVLLAQFISSLQTI
;
A
#
# COMPACT_ATOMS: atom_id res chain seq x y z
N SER A 1 -31.32 7.50 -1.27
CA SER A 1 -30.96 6.52 -0.22
C SER A 1 -29.55 6.86 0.24
N ARG A 2 -29.17 6.53 1.48
CA ARG A 2 -27.76 6.68 1.90
C ARG A 2 -26.90 5.60 1.23
N SER A 3 -25.70 5.97 0.81
CA SER A 3 -24.72 5.05 0.21
C SER A 3 -23.36 5.17 0.89
N ILE A 4 -22.70 4.04 1.09
CA ILE A 4 -21.34 3.98 1.66
C ILE A 4 -20.43 3.13 0.79
N GLY A 5 -19.14 3.44 0.80
CA GLY A 5 -18.07 2.61 0.24
C GLY A 5 -17.32 1.85 1.33
N LEU A 6 -17.02 0.58 1.08
CA LEU A 6 -16.11 -0.23 1.90
C LEU A 6 -14.93 -0.64 1.02
N ARG A 7 -13.72 -0.20 1.37
CA ARG A 7 -12.50 -0.39 0.56
C ARG A 7 -11.53 -1.39 1.21
N ALA A 8 -10.98 -2.26 0.38
CA ALA A 8 -9.83 -3.12 0.69
C ALA A 8 -8.84 -3.07 -0.48
N ASP A 9 -7.56 -2.99 -0.17
CA ASP A 9 -6.45 -3.21 -1.10
C ASP A 9 -6.23 -4.71 -1.36
N MET A 10 -5.61 -5.03 -2.49
CA MET A 10 -5.46 -6.40 -2.97
C MET A 10 -4.07 -6.77 -3.52
N ASP A 11 -3.14 -5.83 -3.64
CA ASP A 11 -1.80 -6.10 -4.15
C ASP A 11 -0.87 -6.74 -3.11
N ALA A 12 0.18 -7.39 -3.60
CA ALA A 12 1.24 -8.02 -2.81
C ALA A 12 2.57 -7.29 -3.01
N LEU A 13 3.57 -7.62 -2.21
CA LEU A 13 4.92 -7.06 -2.28
C LEU A 13 5.89 -7.97 -3.05
N GLU A 14 6.90 -7.36 -3.67
CA GLU A 14 8.05 -8.04 -4.27
C GLU A 14 9.03 -8.49 -3.17
N LEU A 15 8.60 -9.52 -2.42
CA LEU A 15 9.31 -10.09 -1.28
C LEU A 15 9.17 -11.61 -1.28
N THR A 16 10.28 -12.32 -1.11
CA THR A 16 10.25 -13.79 -0.94
C THR A 16 9.74 -14.14 0.46
N GLU A 17 8.61 -14.82 0.52
CA GLU A 17 8.04 -15.30 1.78
C GLU A 17 8.99 -16.28 2.50
N GLN A 18 9.22 -16.04 3.79
CA GLN A 18 10.11 -16.84 4.66
C GLN A 18 9.34 -17.57 5.76
N ASN A 19 8.01 -17.52 5.74
CA ASN A 19 7.17 -18.15 6.74
C ASN A 19 7.21 -19.68 6.62
N ASP A 20 7.03 -20.36 7.75
CA ASP A 20 6.86 -21.81 7.82
C ASP A 20 5.38 -22.14 8.11
N VAL A 21 4.52 -21.79 7.16
CA VAL A 21 3.07 -22.04 7.21
C VAL A 21 2.63 -22.88 6.03
N SER A 22 1.51 -23.60 6.16
CA SER A 22 1.03 -24.49 5.09
C SER A 22 0.47 -23.77 3.85
N TYR A 23 0.26 -22.45 3.96
CA TYR A 23 -0.38 -21.61 2.94
C TYR A 23 0.55 -20.52 2.39
N VAL A 24 1.87 -20.74 2.45
CA VAL A 24 2.85 -19.81 1.85
C VAL A 24 2.56 -19.54 0.38
N SER A 25 2.96 -18.37 -0.09
CA SER A 25 2.88 -17.98 -1.48
C SER A 25 3.49 -19.03 -2.40
N THR A 26 2.71 -19.42 -3.41
CA THR A 26 3.15 -20.30 -4.49
C THR A 26 3.82 -19.53 -5.63
N THR A 27 3.85 -18.20 -5.55
CA THR A 27 4.50 -17.31 -6.53
C THR A 27 5.87 -16.88 -6.00
N PRO A 28 6.98 -17.37 -6.57
CA PRO A 28 8.32 -17.02 -6.09
C PRO A 28 8.57 -15.51 -6.09
N GLY A 29 9.12 -14.99 -4.99
CA GLY A 29 9.45 -13.57 -4.85
C GLY A 29 8.24 -12.65 -4.61
N VAL A 30 7.05 -13.21 -4.35
CA VAL A 30 5.84 -12.42 -4.06
C VAL A 30 5.22 -12.88 -2.75
N MET A 31 4.86 -11.94 -1.88
CA MET A 31 4.27 -12.21 -0.56
C MET A 31 3.25 -11.12 -0.19
N HIS A 32 2.11 -11.51 0.39
CA HIS A 32 1.21 -10.56 1.07
C HIS A 32 1.76 -10.16 2.46
N ALA A 33 2.89 -9.47 2.46
CA ALA A 33 3.57 -9.05 3.70
C ALA A 33 2.88 -7.88 4.44
N CYS A 34 1.93 -7.20 3.79
CA CYS A 34 1.11 -6.13 4.38
C CYS A 34 -0.31 -6.59 4.78
N GLY A 35 -0.67 -7.84 4.45
CA GLY A 35 -1.96 -8.45 4.82
C GLY A 35 -3.17 -8.04 3.97
N HIS A 36 -2.93 -7.56 2.74
CA HIS A 36 -3.97 -7.19 1.77
C HIS A 36 -4.86 -8.39 1.36
N ASP A 37 -4.33 -9.61 1.45
CA ASP A 37 -5.09 -10.85 1.36
C ASP A 37 -6.17 -10.95 2.45
N GLY A 38 -5.82 -10.61 3.69
CA GLY A 38 -6.73 -10.51 4.81
C GLY A 38 -7.78 -9.42 4.61
N HIS A 39 -7.37 -8.23 4.13
CA HIS A 39 -8.30 -7.12 3.84
C HIS A 39 -9.33 -7.52 2.78
N THR A 40 -8.87 -8.09 1.68
CA THR A 40 -9.71 -8.59 0.59
C THR A 40 -10.66 -9.68 1.07
N THR A 41 -10.17 -10.64 1.85
CA THR A 41 -10.99 -11.73 2.40
C THR A 41 -12.08 -11.22 3.35
N MET A 42 -11.74 -10.27 4.24
CA MET A 42 -12.72 -9.65 5.13
C MET A 42 -13.81 -8.90 4.36
N LEU A 43 -13.43 -8.16 3.31
CA LEU A 43 -14.40 -7.42 2.49
C LEU A 43 -15.31 -8.34 1.68
N LEU A 44 -14.77 -9.44 1.12
CA LEU A 44 -15.56 -10.48 0.47
C LEU A 44 -16.55 -11.13 1.45
N GLY A 45 -16.14 -11.39 2.69
CA GLY A 45 -17.00 -11.90 3.74
C GLY A 45 -18.15 -10.95 4.07
N ALA A 46 -17.86 -9.65 4.21
CA ALA A 46 -18.88 -8.62 4.42
C ALA A 46 -19.85 -8.52 3.23
N ALA A 47 -19.33 -8.56 2.00
CA ALA A 47 -20.14 -8.52 0.78
C ALA A 47 -21.09 -9.71 0.69
N LYS A 48 -20.60 -10.93 0.96
CA LYS A 48 -21.40 -12.14 1.02
C LYS A 48 -22.51 -12.02 2.08
N TYR A 49 -22.15 -11.67 3.31
CA TYR A 49 -23.11 -11.56 4.40
C TYR A 49 -24.22 -10.55 4.10
N LEU A 50 -23.88 -9.36 3.63
CA LEU A 50 -24.86 -8.32 3.30
C LEU A 50 -25.73 -8.70 2.09
N ALA A 51 -25.17 -9.42 1.11
CA ALA A 51 -25.93 -9.93 -0.02
C ALA A 51 -26.94 -11.02 0.39
N GLU A 52 -26.60 -11.86 1.36
CA GLU A 52 -27.49 -12.89 1.92
C GLU A 52 -28.54 -12.29 2.87
N ASN A 53 -28.28 -11.10 3.45
CA ASN A 53 -29.13 -10.45 4.44
C ASN A 53 -29.64 -9.08 3.97
N ARG A 54 -30.03 -8.94 2.69
CA ARG A 54 -30.43 -7.64 2.10
C ARG A 54 -31.55 -6.92 2.86
N ASP A 55 -32.47 -7.67 3.48
CA ASP A 55 -33.59 -7.09 4.23
C ASP A 55 -33.19 -6.53 5.62
N SER A 56 -31.95 -6.80 6.06
CA SER A 56 -31.42 -6.35 7.35
C SER A 56 -30.95 -4.90 7.37
N PHE A 57 -30.84 -4.24 6.20
CA PHE A 57 -30.38 -2.86 6.11
C PHE A 57 -31.09 -2.12 4.98
N CYS A 58 -31.02 -0.79 5.01
CA CYS A 58 -31.50 0.07 3.95
C CYS A 58 -30.35 0.92 3.38
N GLY A 59 -30.37 1.13 2.07
CA GLY A 59 -29.34 1.91 1.37
C GLY A 59 -28.51 1.08 0.42
N THR A 60 -27.33 1.59 0.09
CA THR A 60 -26.41 0.98 -0.88
C THR A 60 -25.01 0.87 -0.29
N VAL A 61 -24.36 -0.28 -0.50
CA VAL A 61 -22.96 -0.49 -0.12
C VAL A 61 -22.17 -0.79 -1.40
N HIS A 62 -21.15 0.03 -1.66
CA HIS A 62 -20.19 -0.17 -2.74
C HIS A 62 -18.95 -0.86 -2.19
N PHE A 63 -18.64 -2.07 -2.67
CA PHE A 63 -17.45 -2.81 -2.29
C PHE A 63 -16.32 -2.48 -3.28
N ILE A 64 -15.22 -1.93 -2.77
CA ILE A 64 -14.12 -1.39 -3.57
C ILE A 64 -12.88 -2.25 -3.30
N PHE A 65 -12.47 -3.00 -4.31
CA PHE A 65 -11.24 -3.78 -4.30
C PHE A 65 -10.17 -3.01 -5.08
N GLN A 66 -9.26 -2.35 -4.35
CA GLN A 66 -8.29 -1.42 -4.92
C GLN A 66 -6.96 -2.14 -5.24
N PRO A 67 -6.50 -2.15 -6.50
CA PRO A 67 -5.16 -2.65 -6.83
C PRO A 67 -4.08 -1.64 -6.41
N ALA A 68 -2.81 -2.05 -6.48
CA ALA A 68 -1.63 -1.17 -6.49
C ALA A 68 -1.59 -0.10 -5.39
N GLU A 69 -1.86 -0.48 -4.14
CA GLU A 69 -1.67 0.39 -2.98
C GLU A 69 -0.18 0.63 -2.71
N GLU A 70 0.64 -0.42 -2.74
CA GLU A 70 2.07 -0.37 -2.41
C GLU A 70 2.92 0.38 -3.46
N LYS A 71 2.30 0.74 -4.60
CA LYS A 71 2.92 1.52 -5.68
C LYS A 71 2.37 2.95 -5.77
N ASP A 72 1.54 3.36 -4.81
CA ASP A 72 0.94 4.70 -4.70
C ASP A 72 0.07 5.15 -5.89
N ASP A 73 -0.36 4.23 -6.77
CA ASP A 73 -1.06 4.56 -8.03
C ASP A 73 -2.51 4.04 -8.08
N GLY A 74 -2.84 3.05 -7.26
CA GLY A 74 -4.13 2.37 -7.31
C GLY A 74 -5.34 3.28 -7.10
N ALA A 75 -5.30 4.05 -6.02
CA ALA A 75 -6.42 4.92 -5.63
C ALA A 75 -6.63 6.04 -6.66
N ILE A 76 -5.56 6.70 -7.08
CA ILE A 76 -5.64 7.83 -8.02
C ILE A 76 -6.17 7.34 -9.39
N THR A 77 -5.67 6.21 -9.88
CA THR A 77 -6.13 5.62 -11.14
C THR A 77 -7.63 5.28 -11.09
N MET A 78 -8.12 4.69 -9.99
CA MET A 78 -9.55 4.40 -9.85
C MET A 78 -10.40 5.69 -9.82
N ILE A 79 -9.92 6.73 -9.16
CA ILE A 79 -10.60 8.04 -9.12
C ILE A 79 -10.66 8.66 -10.52
N GLU A 80 -9.56 8.60 -11.26
CA GLU A 80 -9.48 9.06 -12.65
C GLU A 80 -10.41 8.27 -13.58
N ASP A 81 -10.55 6.96 -13.37
CA ASP A 81 -11.54 6.07 -14.01
C ASP A 81 -12.98 6.24 -13.43
N LYS A 82 -13.23 7.39 -12.81
CA LYS A 82 -14.56 7.86 -12.44
C LYS A 82 -15.22 7.04 -11.34
N LEU A 83 -14.46 6.46 -10.41
CA LEU A 83 -14.97 5.69 -9.27
C LEU A 83 -16.14 6.40 -8.58
N PHE A 84 -15.97 7.67 -8.20
CA PHE A 84 -16.98 8.41 -7.45
C PHE A 84 -18.15 8.93 -8.31
N ASP A 85 -17.97 9.07 -9.62
CA ASP A 85 -19.06 9.45 -10.53
C ASP A 85 -19.94 8.23 -10.88
N ARG A 86 -19.30 7.06 -11.05
CA ARG A 86 -19.97 5.79 -11.35
C ARG A 86 -20.66 5.18 -10.13
N PHE A 87 -20.09 5.41 -8.94
CA PHE A 87 -20.53 4.85 -7.67
C PHE A 87 -20.61 5.94 -6.59
N PRO A 88 -21.60 6.85 -6.66
CA PRO A 88 -21.72 7.95 -5.70
C PRO A 88 -21.97 7.43 -4.28
N MET A 89 -21.15 7.88 -3.32
CA MET A 89 -21.21 7.47 -1.92
C MET A 89 -21.10 8.65 -0.96
N ASP A 90 -21.86 8.62 0.13
CA ASP A 90 -21.87 9.65 1.18
C ASP A 90 -20.64 9.57 2.09
N ALA A 91 -20.08 8.37 2.25
CA ALA A 91 -18.88 8.10 3.05
C ALA A 91 -18.14 6.88 2.52
N ILE A 92 -16.83 6.83 2.75
CA ILE A 92 -15.98 5.68 2.45
C ILE A 92 -15.24 5.26 3.72
N TYR A 93 -15.13 3.95 3.94
CA TYR A 93 -14.41 3.35 5.06
C TYR A 93 -13.37 2.37 4.54
N GLY A 94 -12.19 2.41 5.16
CA GLY A 94 -11.13 1.43 4.98
C GLY A 94 -10.59 1.00 6.34
N GLN A 95 -9.98 -0.17 6.39
CA GLN A 95 -9.26 -0.65 7.57
C GLN A 95 -7.96 -1.32 7.14
N HIS A 96 -6.98 -1.32 8.02
CA HIS A 96 -5.72 -2.01 7.85
C HIS A 96 -5.44 -2.83 9.10
N ASN A 97 -4.93 -4.04 8.95
CA ASN A 97 -4.40 -4.75 10.10
C ASN A 97 -3.26 -3.95 10.74
N ARG A 98 -3.00 -4.13 12.03
CA ARG A 98 -1.91 -3.42 12.70
C ARG A 98 -1.10 -4.39 13.53
N PRO A 99 0.14 -4.72 13.10
CA PRO A 99 1.06 -5.46 13.96
C PRO A 99 1.18 -4.77 15.33
N ASN A 100 1.20 -5.57 16.39
CA ASN A 100 1.27 -5.13 17.80
C ASN A 100 0.01 -4.45 18.37
N LEU A 101 -1.11 -4.39 17.63
CA LEU A 101 -2.42 -4.09 18.21
C LEU A 101 -3.08 -5.39 18.68
N GLY A 102 -3.71 -5.39 19.86
CA GLY A 102 -4.35 -6.59 20.40
C GLY A 102 -5.49 -7.10 19.53
N ILE A 103 -5.68 -8.42 19.47
CA ILE A 103 -6.81 -9.03 18.74
C ILE A 103 -8.13 -8.48 19.30
N GLY A 104 -9.06 -8.14 18.40
CA GLY A 104 -10.37 -7.58 18.75
C GLY A 104 -10.33 -6.10 19.14
N GLN A 105 -9.18 -5.45 19.06
CA GLN A 105 -9.05 -4.02 19.30
C GLN A 105 -9.01 -3.25 17.97
N PHE A 106 -9.63 -2.08 17.97
CA PHE A 106 -9.61 -1.13 16.87
C PHE A 106 -9.02 0.19 17.38
N ALA A 107 -8.10 0.76 16.60
CA ALA A 107 -7.55 2.09 16.86
C ALA A 107 -8.05 3.04 15.76
N ILE A 108 -8.65 4.16 16.19
CA ILE A 108 -9.18 5.19 15.28
C ILE A 108 -8.70 6.56 15.75
N ARG A 109 -8.64 7.52 14.81
CA ARG A 109 -8.32 8.92 15.10
C ARG A 109 -9.16 9.83 14.22
N SER A 110 -9.63 10.94 14.79
CA SER A 110 -10.20 12.05 14.01
C SER A 110 -9.08 12.99 13.55
N GLY A 111 -9.19 13.47 12.31
CA GLY A 111 -8.16 14.29 11.67
C GLY A 111 -7.03 13.44 11.06
N PRO A 112 -5.85 14.02 10.80
CA PRO A 112 -4.73 13.33 10.16
C PRO A 112 -4.32 12.07 10.92
N MET A 113 -4.31 10.91 10.24
CA MET A 113 -3.98 9.62 10.85
C MET A 113 -2.58 9.12 10.45
N MET A 114 -2.17 9.36 9.21
CA MET A 114 -0.90 8.89 8.64
C MET A 114 -0.01 10.08 8.23
N ALA A 115 1.29 9.83 8.07
CA ALA A 115 2.22 10.80 7.51
C ALA A 115 2.04 10.88 5.98
N ALA A 116 2.38 12.04 5.40
CA ALA A 116 2.57 12.14 3.96
C ALA A 116 3.85 11.39 3.55
N ALA A 117 3.85 10.78 2.38
CA ALA A 117 5.01 10.16 1.75
C ALA A 117 5.24 10.79 0.38
N ASP A 118 6.50 10.86 -0.04
CA ASP A 118 6.91 11.31 -1.36
C ASP A 118 8.17 10.54 -1.78
N THR A 119 8.37 10.38 -3.09
CA THR A 119 9.48 9.63 -3.67
C THR A 119 10.23 10.50 -4.68
N TRP A 120 11.55 10.58 -4.53
CA TRP A 120 12.41 11.32 -5.45
C TRP A 120 13.60 10.47 -5.91
N ILE A 121 14.13 10.81 -7.08
CA ILE A 121 15.29 10.14 -7.67
C ILE A 121 16.42 11.16 -7.81
N VAL A 122 17.59 10.85 -7.25
CA VAL A 122 18.82 11.61 -7.45
C VAL A 122 19.79 10.80 -8.32
N ILE A 123 20.28 11.44 -9.39
CA ILE A 123 21.21 10.82 -10.35
C ILE A 123 22.57 11.51 -10.24
N PHE A 124 23.57 10.77 -9.75
CA PHE A 124 24.97 11.22 -9.72
C PHE A 124 25.70 10.83 -11.00
N ARG A 125 26.48 11.75 -11.56
CA ARG A 125 27.28 11.54 -12.78
C ARG A 125 28.73 11.92 -12.52
N GLY A 126 29.65 11.12 -13.03
CA GLY A 126 31.09 11.33 -12.95
C GLY A 126 31.80 10.73 -14.16
N SER A 127 33.14 10.80 -14.18
CA SER A 127 33.98 10.16 -15.18
C SER A 127 34.57 8.84 -14.66
N GLY A 128 34.62 7.82 -15.52
CA GLY A 128 35.33 6.58 -15.22
C GLY A 128 36.85 6.73 -15.32
N GLY A 129 37.58 5.84 -14.67
CA GLY A 129 39.05 5.77 -14.77
C GLY A 129 39.63 4.55 -14.06
N HIS A 130 40.95 4.41 -14.13
CA HIS A 130 41.66 3.29 -13.50
C HIS A 130 41.64 3.44 -11.97
N GLY A 131 41.24 2.40 -11.23
CA GLY A 131 41.11 2.45 -9.76
C GLY A 131 42.41 2.81 -9.02
N ALA A 132 43.57 2.52 -9.61
CA ALA A 132 44.89 2.93 -9.09
C ALA A 132 45.31 4.37 -9.46
N SER A 133 44.48 5.13 -10.19
CA SER A 133 44.76 6.51 -10.60
C SER A 133 43.53 7.41 -10.44
N PRO A 134 42.98 7.52 -9.20
CA PRO A 134 41.68 8.16 -8.95
C PRO A 134 41.66 9.65 -9.31
N HIS A 135 42.80 10.32 -9.35
CA HIS A 135 42.92 11.74 -9.71
C HIS A 135 42.57 12.07 -11.17
N PHE A 136 42.40 11.06 -12.05
CA PHE A 136 41.90 11.24 -13.41
C PHE A 136 40.39 11.00 -13.56
N ALA A 137 39.70 10.62 -12.49
CA ALA A 137 38.30 10.20 -12.52
C ALA A 137 37.45 10.94 -11.49
N THR A 138 36.13 10.77 -11.58
CA THR A 138 35.19 11.20 -10.54
C THR A 138 34.46 9.97 -10.02
N ASP A 139 34.86 9.52 -8.84
CA ASP A 139 34.23 8.37 -8.18
C ASP A 139 32.90 8.78 -7.53
N VAL A 140 31.80 8.44 -8.19
CA VAL A 140 30.44 8.74 -7.70
C VAL A 140 30.08 7.94 -6.44
N THR A 141 30.80 6.87 -6.11
CA THR A 141 30.52 6.05 -4.92
C THR A 141 30.85 6.81 -3.63
N VAL A 142 31.93 7.60 -3.63
CA VAL A 142 32.31 8.45 -2.50
C VAL A 142 31.26 9.54 -2.28
N LEU A 143 30.80 10.16 -3.36
CA LEU A 143 29.75 11.19 -3.31
C LEU A 143 28.43 10.60 -2.80
N LEU A 144 28.03 9.42 -3.29
CA LEU A 144 26.84 8.71 -2.82
C LEU A 144 26.92 8.44 -1.31
N ALA A 145 28.07 7.96 -0.80
CA ALA A 145 28.26 7.70 0.62
C ALA A 145 28.12 8.97 1.48
N GLN A 146 28.68 10.09 1.02
CA GLN A 146 28.56 11.38 1.69
C GLN A 146 27.12 11.91 1.67
N PHE A 147 26.43 11.76 0.55
CA PHE A 147 25.03 12.16 0.41
C PHE A 147 24.12 11.38 1.36
N ILE A 148 24.22 10.05 1.37
CA ILE A 148 23.43 9.19 2.27
C ILE A 148 23.67 9.59 3.74
N SER A 149 24.93 9.80 4.11
CA SER A 149 25.30 10.20 5.48
C SER A 149 24.72 11.57 5.86
N SER A 150 24.76 12.54 4.94
CA SER A 150 24.26 13.89 5.19
C SER A 150 22.74 13.95 5.25
N LEU A 151 22.05 13.10 4.47
CA LEU A 151 20.59 13.03 4.46
C LEU A 151 19.99 12.67 5.82
N GLN A 152 20.72 11.94 6.66
CA GLN A 152 20.26 11.53 8.01
C GLN A 152 20.25 12.68 9.03
N THR A 153 20.71 13.88 8.66
CA THR A 153 20.76 15.03 9.57
C THR A 153 19.50 15.90 9.56
N ILE A 154 18.52 15.52 8.74
CA ILE A 154 17.24 16.22 8.53
C ILE A 154 16.10 15.38 9.10
#